data_AF-A0A7W1AKH7-F1
#
_entry.id   AF-A0A7W1AKH7-F1
#
_cell.length_a   1.000
_cell.length_b   1.000
_cell.length_c   1.000
_cell.angle_alpha   90.00
_cell.angle_beta   90.00
_cell.angle_gamma   90.00
#
_symmetry.space_group_name_H-M   'P 1'
#
loop_
_entity.id
_entity.type
_entity.pdbx_description
1 polymer ?
#
loop_
_entity_poly.entity_id
_entity_poly.type
_entity_poly.pdbx_seq_one_letter_code
_entity_poly.pdbx_strand_id
1 'polypeptide(L)'
;MRFVVWLFVIACSGSSSTPGDGSTSDGGPDATPPVPAGCITDVSTGDHIYSCGGLAVDARIPARCQAPGCGLVLVLHGDTGTGLLMDAHVKMRELGQQHGFVVIAPTGPPYGGGLPGSTWKSTNDATLVQMVRDFASVFRVDPKNIHVTGFSRGAFVTWRLLCDHSDLFASAAPSGAGFGAGFGETTCFTTGRAPARKLPILFLMGRTDSSVGYSSMTQIRDAAIASYAASGPTNVTMDAMYRHDRWSGAGVPGGVIETFDHAYETVMDGPFASANGHCIPGSTTDPYAPQYAIPCKLPNAFVWGEEVMRFFRAHPMP
;
A
#
# COMPACT_ATOMS: atom_id res chain seq x y z
N MET A 1 -82.90 -5.83 -14.92
CA MET A 1 -83.12 -4.40 -14.63
C MET A 1 -81.79 -3.67 -14.73
N ARG A 2 -81.60 -2.85 -15.76
CA ARG A 2 -80.85 -1.59 -15.73
C ARG A 2 -80.90 -0.96 -17.14
N PHE A 3 -81.77 0.02 -17.25
CA PHE A 3 -81.81 1.02 -18.31
C PHE A 3 -80.86 2.19 -17.97
N VAL A 4 -80.65 3.04 -18.98
CA VAL A 4 -80.29 4.48 -18.94
C VAL A 4 -78.93 4.84 -19.54
N VAL A 5 -78.95 4.86 -20.88
CA VAL A 5 -78.74 5.97 -21.82
C VAL A 5 -78.22 7.36 -21.35
N TRP A 6 -77.09 7.76 -21.97
CA TRP A 6 -76.65 9.06 -22.54
C TRP A 6 -76.40 10.31 -21.65
N LEU A 7 -75.27 11.01 -21.87
CA LEU A 7 -75.21 12.24 -22.69
C LEU A 7 -73.77 12.78 -22.91
N PHE A 8 -73.56 13.34 -24.11
CA PHE A 8 -72.40 14.07 -24.62
C PHE A 8 -72.25 15.48 -24.01
N VAL A 9 -71.01 16.00 -23.89
CA VAL A 9 -70.67 17.41 -24.24
C VAL A 9 -69.21 17.51 -24.72
N ILE A 10 -69.01 18.32 -25.78
CA ILE A 10 -67.77 18.66 -26.51
C ILE A 10 -67.28 20.07 -26.07
N ALA A 11 -65.99 20.36 -26.32
CA ALA A 11 -65.32 21.69 -26.42
C ALA A 11 -64.63 22.21 -25.12
N CYS A 12 -63.47 22.88 -25.12
CA CYS A 12 -62.59 23.37 -26.19
C CYS A 12 -61.18 23.71 -25.65
N SER A 13 -60.17 23.47 -26.50
CA SER A 13 -58.92 24.25 -26.77
C SER A 13 -58.17 25.04 -25.66
N GLY A 14 -56.86 24.77 -25.56
CA GLY A 14 -55.85 25.62 -24.92
C GLY A 14 -54.43 25.19 -25.30
N SER A 15 -53.76 26.02 -26.07
CA SER A 15 -52.48 25.90 -26.78
C SER A 15 -51.19 25.68 -25.95
N SER A 16 -50.31 24.84 -26.50
CA SER A 16 -48.83 24.90 -26.59
C SER A 16 -48.00 25.51 -25.45
N SER A 17 -47.10 24.69 -24.88
CA SER A 17 -45.67 25.01 -24.82
C SER A 17 -44.86 23.76 -24.53
N THR A 18 -43.93 23.42 -25.42
CA THR A 18 -42.82 22.51 -25.17
C THR A 18 -41.68 23.28 -24.50
N PRO A 19 -41.19 22.82 -23.34
CA PRO A 19 -39.78 22.87 -22.99
C PRO A 19 -39.24 21.45 -23.23
N GLY A 20 -38.40 21.20 -24.23
CA GLY A 20 -37.02 21.67 -24.18
C GLY A 20 -36.28 20.80 -23.18
N ASP A 21 -35.96 19.56 -23.57
CA ASP A 21 -35.09 18.66 -22.81
C ASP A 21 -33.67 19.25 -22.80
N GLY A 22 -33.47 20.24 -21.94
CA GLY A 22 -32.15 20.61 -21.45
C GLY A 22 -31.76 19.56 -20.44
N SER A 23 -31.01 18.54 -20.87
CA SER A 23 -30.27 17.69 -19.94
C SER A 23 -29.23 18.55 -19.24
N THR A 24 -29.62 19.16 -18.13
CA THR A 24 -28.66 19.69 -17.16
C THR A 24 -27.91 18.49 -16.61
N SER A 25 -26.68 18.33 -17.08
CA SER A 25 -25.69 17.47 -16.45
C SER A 25 -25.47 17.99 -15.04
N ASP A 26 -26.14 17.41 -14.06
CA ASP A 26 -25.79 17.53 -12.65
C ASP A 26 -24.46 16.82 -12.44
N GLY A 27 -23.38 17.51 -12.82
CA GLY A 27 -22.02 17.14 -12.47
C GLY A 27 -21.85 17.25 -10.96
N GLY A 28 -21.86 16.10 -10.28
CA GLY A 28 -21.39 15.97 -8.91
C GLY A 28 -19.95 16.51 -8.74
N PRO A 29 -19.47 16.61 -7.49
CA PRO A 29 -18.29 17.40 -7.13
C PRO A 29 -17.08 17.05 -7.99
N ASP A 30 -16.69 18.03 -8.81
CA ASP A 30 -15.47 18.12 -9.62
C ASP A 30 -15.09 16.86 -10.43
N ALA A 31 -15.90 16.56 -11.44
CA ALA A 31 -15.64 15.54 -12.46
C ALA A 31 -14.51 15.91 -13.45
N THR A 32 -13.75 16.99 -13.21
CA THR A 32 -12.62 17.36 -14.07
C THR A 32 -11.62 16.20 -14.09
N PRO A 33 -11.15 15.70 -15.24
CA PRO A 33 -10.16 14.63 -15.27
C PRO A 33 -8.83 15.06 -14.60
N PRO A 34 -7.98 14.09 -14.17
CA PRO A 34 -6.61 14.40 -13.77
C PRO A 34 -5.88 15.18 -14.87
N VAL A 35 -5.02 16.12 -14.48
CA VAL A 35 -4.22 16.91 -15.43
C VAL A 35 -2.75 16.54 -15.25
N PRO A 36 -2.03 16.17 -16.33
CA PRO A 36 -0.60 15.89 -16.27
C PRO A 36 0.19 17.03 -15.64
N ALA A 37 1.16 16.71 -14.78
CA ALA A 37 2.03 17.68 -14.15
C ALA A 37 3.37 17.05 -13.74
N GLY A 38 4.45 17.85 -13.81
CA GLY A 38 5.79 17.40 -13.44
C GLY A 38 6.24 16.19 -14.25
N CYS A 39 6.62 15.11 -13.57
CA CYS A 39 7.01 13.86 -14.20
C CYS A 39 5.84 12.99 -14.67
N ILE A 40 4.61 13.28 -14.24
CA ILE A 40 3.40 12.52 -14.59
C ILE A 40 2.85 13.12 -15.89
N THR A 41 3.31 12.56 -17.01
CA THR A 41 3.06 13.08 -18.36
C THR A 41 1.87 12.44 -19.06
N ASP A 42 1.46 11.27 -18.60
CA ASP A 42 0.24 10.57 -19.00
C ASP A 42 -0.59 10.34 -17.73
N VAL A 43 -1.90 10.49 -17.84
CA VAL A 43 -2.85 10.28 -16.73
C VAL A 43 -3.93 9.28 -17.11
N SER A 44 -3.81 8.65 -18.27
CA SER A 44 -4.74 7.62 -18.73
C SER A 44 -4.73 6.40 -17.80
N THR A 45 -5.76 5.58 -17.91
CA THR A 45 -5.92 4.40 -17.08
C THR A 45 -4.97 3.30 -17.52
N GLY A 46 -4.51 2.47 -16.58
CA GLY A 46 -3.61 1.34 -16.87
C GLY A 46 -2.22 1.48 -16.26
N ASP A 47 -1.29 0.68 -16.79
CA ASP A 47 0.11 0.66 -16.36
C ASP A 47 0.92 1.75 -17.06
N HIS A 48 1.79 2.39 -16.28
CA HIS A 48 2.69 3.45 -16.74
C HIS A 48 4.08 3.29 -16.16
N ILE A 49 5.08 3.83 -16.85
CA ILE A 49 6.42 3.99 -16.32
C ILE A 49 6.80 5.47 -16.44
N TYR A 50 7.04 6.12 -15.30
CA TYR A 50 7.47 7.52 -15.25
C TYR A 50 8.94 7.64 -14.84
N SER A 51 9.51 8.81 -15.09
CA SER A 51 10.82 9.19 -14.52
C SER A 51 10.64 10.38 -13.59
N CYS A 52 10.61 10.12 -12.28
CA CYS A 52 10.34 11.11 -11.24
C CYS A 52 11.54 11.23 -10.30
N GLY A 53 12.13 12.42 -10.18
CA GLY A 53 13.30 12.65 -9.33
C GLY A 53 14.51 11.77 -9.69
N GLY A 54 14.64 11.38 -10.96
CA GLY A 54 15.70 10.48 -11.44
C GLY A 54 15.45 9.00 -11.16
N LEU A 55 14.29 8.62 -10.62
CA LEU A 55 13.88 7.23 -10.38
C LEU A 55 12.88 6.78 -11.45
N ALA A 56 12.99 5.54 -11.90
CA ALA A 56 11.93 4.90 -12.67
C ALA A 56 10.77 4.54 -11.74
N VAL A 57 9.53 4.82 -12.16
CA VAL A 57 8.33 4.62 -11.34
C VAL A 57 7.31 3.82 -12.12
N ASP A 58 7.17 2.55 -11.75
CA ASP A 58 6.08 1.71 -12.24
C ASP A 58 4.81 2.09 -11.50
N ALA A 59 3.76 2.44 -12.25
CA ALA A 59 2.51 2.88 -11.68
C ALA A 59 1.32 2.18 -12.31
N ARG A 60 0.26 1.98 -11.53
CA ARG A 60 -1.07 1.59 -12.03
C ARG A 60 -2.07 2.67 -11.67
N ILE A 61 -2.77 3.17 -12.68
CA ILE A 61 -3.86 4.14 -12.56
C ILE A 61 -5.21 3.42 -12.80
N PRO A 62 -5.99 3.15 -11.75
CA PRO A 62 -7.32 2.56 -11.89
C PRO A 62 -8.30 3.49 -12.60
N ALA A 63 -9.26 2.92 -13.35
CA ALA A 63 -10.28 3.70 -14.05
C ALA A 63 -11.09 4.62 -13.12
N ARG A 64 -11.38 4.14 -11.92
CA ARG A 64 -12.04 4.90 -10.85
C ARG A 64 -11.24 6.12 -10.35
N CYS A 65 -9.94 6.20 -10.63
CA CYS A 65 -9.09 7.32 -10.24
C CYS A 65 -9.01 8.42 -11.30
N GLN A 66 -9.86 8.35 -12.33
CA GLN A 66 -10.18 9.49 -13.19
C GLN A 66 -11.12 10.50 -12.49
N ALA A 67 -11.71 10.11 -11.37
CA ALA A 67 -12.47 10.99 -10.47
C ALA A 67 -11.74 11.12 -9.11
N PRO A 68 -11.99 12.18 -8.32
CA PRO A 68 -11.43 12.33 -6.98
C PRO A 68 -11.79 11.19 -6.03
N GLY A 69 -10.96 11.00 -5.00
CA GLY A 69 -11.29 10.13 -3.86
C GLY A 69 -10.71 8.72 -3.90
N CYS A 70 -9.84 8.42 -4.88
CA CYS A 70 -9.01 7.21 -4.81
C CYS A 70 -8.01 7.28 -3.65
N GLY A 71 -7.51 6.12 -3.21
CA GLY A 71 -6.33 6.07 -2.35
C GLY A 71 -5.03 6.04 -3.16
N LEU A 72 -3.90 6.06 -2.46
CA LEU A 72 -2.57 5.86 -3.01
C LEU A 72 -1.77 4.85 -2.18
N VAL A 73 -1.04 3.95 -2.84
CA VAL A 73 -0.07 3.06 -2.17
C VAL A 73 1.32 3.24 -2.76
N LEU A 74 2.29 3.56 -1.90
CA LEU A 74 3.72 3.48 -2.20
C LEU A 74 4.24 2.08 -1.88
N VAL A 75 4.88 1.42 -2.85
CA VAL A 75 5.43 0.06 -2.72
C VAL A 75 6.94 0.09 -2.91
N LEU A 76 7.69 -0.36 -1.90
CA LEU A 76 9.14 -0.26 -1.88
C LEU A 76 9.82 -1.63 -1.90
N HIS A 77 10.66 -1.86 -2.90
CA HIS A 77 11.46 -3.09 -3.00
C HIS A 77 12.61 -3.13 -2.00
N GLY A 78 13.11 -4.33 -1.71
CA GLY A 78 14.32 -4.61 -0.94
C GLY A 78 15.58 -4.53 -1.79
N ASP A 79 16.72 -4.85 -1.18
CA ASP A 79 18.01 -4.87 -1.87
C ASP A 79 17.98 -5.85 -3.06
N THR A 80 18.62 -5.45 -4.18
CA THR A 80 18.64 -6.15 -5.47
C THR A 80 17.30 -6.21 -6.22
N GLY A 81 16.24 -5.60 -5.68
CA GLY A 81 14.92 -5.55 -6.31
C GLY A 81 14.74 -4.41 -7.31
N THR A 82 13.50 -4.29 -7.80
CA THR A 82 12.94 -3.15 -8.54
C THR A 82 11.47 -2.99 -8.16
N GLY A 83 10.84 -1.87 -8.57
CA GLY A 83 9.40 -1.64 -8.38
C GLY A 83 8.53 -2.80 -8.88
N LEU A 84 8.70 -3.20 -10.15
CA LEU A 84 7.99 -4.35 -10.73
C LEU A 84 8.26 -5.68 -10.03
N LEU A 85 9.51 -5.95 -9.62
CA LEU A 85 9.83 -7.20 -8.94
C LEU A 85 9.10 -7.27 -7.60
N MET A 86 9.09 -6.18 -6.84
CA MET A 86 8.35 -6.13 -5.59
C MET A 86 6.84 -6.26 -5.82
N ASP A 87 6.28 -5.54 -6.79
CA ASP A 87 4.87 -5.67 -7.16
C ASP A 87 4.51 -7.09 -7.60
N ALA A 88 5.40 -7.80 -8.28
CA ALA A 88 5.15 -9.18 -8.67
C ALA A 88 4.93 -10.11 -7.46
N HIS A 89 5.54 -9.81 -6.30
CA HIS A 89 5.35 -10.56 -5.07
C HIS A 89 4.07 -10.22 -4.31
N VAL A 90 3.73 -8.93 -4.22
CA VAL A 90 2.58 -8.46 -3.40
C VAL A 90 1.33 -8.11 -4.21
N LYS A 91 1.41 -8.15 -5.55
CA LYS A 91 0.31 -7.86 -6.49
C LYS A 91 -0.41 -6.54 -6.22
N MET A 92 0.31 -5.54 -5.71
CA MET A 92 -0.31 -4.33 -5.19
C MET A 92 -0.96 -3.52 -6.30
N ARG A 93 -0.38 -3.44 -7.51
CA ARG A 93 -1.01 -2.79 -8.67
C ARG A 93 -2.32 -3.45 -9.08
N GLU A 94 -2.39 -4.78 -9.03
CA GLU A 94 -3.63 -5.52 -9.32
C GLU A 94 -4.69 -5.25 -8.24
N LEU A 95 -4.32 -5.37 -6.97
CA LEU A 95 -5.20 -5.05 -5.84
C LEU A 95 -5.63 -3.58 -5.86
N GLY A 96 -4.73 -2.68 -6.25
CA GLY A 96 -4.98 -1.26 -6.44
C GLY A 96 -5.96 -0.99 -7.57
N GLN A 97 -5.91 -1.74 -8.68
CA GLN A 97 -6.95 -1.68 -9.72
C GLN A 97 -8.34 -2.06 -9.17
N GLN A 98 -8.41 -3.16 -8.42
CA GLN A 98 -9.67 -3.69 -7.88
C GLN A 98 -10.26 -2.78 -6.80
N HIS A 99 -9.39 -2.26 -5.93
CA HIS A 99 -9.76 -1.48 -4.76
C HIS A 99 -9.45 0.00 -4.89
N GLY A 100 -9.14 0.46 -6.10
CA GLY A 100 -8.80 1.83 -6.56
C GLY A 100 -7.97 2.62 -5.61
N PHE A 101 -6.74 2.15 -5.59
CA PHE A 101 -5.59 2.89 -5.18
C PHE A 101 -4.76 3.14 -6.42
N VAL A 102 -4.33 4.38 -6.62
CA VAL A 102 -3.16 4.63 -7.45
C VAL A 102 -1.99 3.94 -6.77
N VAL A 103 -1.31 3.05 -7.50
CA VAL A 103 -0.15 2.34 -6.93
C VAL A 103 1.09 2.84 -7.63
N ILE A 104 2.08 3.23 -6.85
CA ILE A 104 3.41 3.61 -7.34
C ILE A 104 4.46 2.71 -6.70
N ALA A 105 5.29 2.12 -7.56
CA ALA A 105 6.38 1.22 -7.19
C ALA A 105 7.67 1.76 -7.82
N PRO A 106 8.35 2.73 -7.15
CA PRO A 106 9.59 3.26 -7.67
C PRO A 106 10.73 2.24 -7.57
N THR A 107 11.66 2.33 -8.51
CA THR A 107 12.93 1.59 -8.51
C THR A 107 14.03 2.52 -8.02
N GLY A 108 14.73 2.10 -6.97
CA GLY A 108 15.81 2.88 -6.36
C GLY A 108 17.05 3.01 -7.23
N PRO A 109 18.08 3.74 -6.78
CA PRO A 109 19.37 3.78 -7.46
C PRO A 109 19.99 2.38 -7.61
N PRO A 110 20.84 2.16 -8.64
CA PRO A 110 21.54 0.89 -8.81
C PRO A 110 22.23 0.43 -7.53
N TYR A 111 22.15 -0.86 -7.22
CA TYR A 111 22.73 -1.43 -6.01
C TYR A 111 24.25 -1.14 -5.93
N GLY A 112 24.93 -1.28 -7.06
CA GLY A 112 26.39 -1.11 -7.19
C GLY A 112 27.15 -2.43 -6.99
N GLY A 113 28.49 -2.37 -7.03
CA GLY A 113 29.34 -3.53 -6.72
C GLY A 113 29.17 -4.75 -7.65
N GLY A 114 28.60 -4.56 -8.84
CA GLY A 114 28.33 -5.65 -9.80
C GLY A 114 27.08 -6.48 -9.50
N LEU A 115 26.32 -6.16 -8.45
CA LEU A 115 25.07 -6.84 -8.12
C LEU A 115 23.89 -6.27 -8.92
N PRO A 116 22.89 -7.11 -9.29
CA PRO A 116 21.75 -6.67 -10.09
C PRO A 116 20.77 -5.83 -9.27
N GLY A 117 19.91 -5.10 -9.98
CA GLY A 117 18.82 -4.34 -9.38
C GLY A 117 19.26 -3.09 -8.64
N SER A 118 18.51 -2.77 -7.59
CA SER A 118 18.60 -1.47 -6.92
C SER A 118 18.53 -1.57 -5.40
N THR A 119 18.78 -0.45 -4.73
CA THR A 119 18.71 -0.30 -3.28
C THR A 119 18.18 1.08 -2.90
N TRP A 120 18.02 1.33 -1.60
CA TRP A 120 17.61 2.61 -1.05
C TRP A 120 18.64 3.16 -0.09
N LYS A 121 18.74 4.49 -0.03
CA LYS A 121 19.48 5.25 0.99
C LYS A 121 18.53 6.26 1.62
N SER A 122 18.83 6.73 2.83
CA SER A 122 18.05 7.79 3.49
C SER A 122 17.96 9.07 2.66
N THR A 123 18.95 9.35 1.81
CA THR A 123 18.93 10.47 0.87
C THR A 123 17.82 10.36 -0.19
N ASN A 124 17.18 9.20 -0.36
CA ASN A 124 16.08 9.02 -1.29
C ASN A 124 14.71 9.38 -0.70
N ASP A 125 14.58 9.50 0.63
CA ASP A 125 13.29 9.64 1.30
C ASP A 125 12.54 10.90 0.86
N ALA A 126 13.24 12.03 0.74
CA ALA A 126 12.65 13.28 0.25
C ALA A 126 12.10 13.15 -1.18
N THR A 127 12.77 12.38 -2.04
CA THR A 127 12.30 12.12 -3.41
C THR A 127 11.06 11.23 -3.41
N LEU A 128 11.02 10.19 -2.58
CA LEU A 128 9.86 9.31 -2.44
C LEU A 128 8.63 10.06 -1.93
N VAL A 129 8.81 10.92 -0.92
CA VAL A 129 7.74 11.73 -0.34
C VAL A 129 7.22 12.76 -1.33
N GLN A 130 8.11 13.45 -2.05
CA GLN A 130 7.69 14.38 -3.09
C GLN A 130 6.90 13.67 -4.19
N MET A 131 7.37 12.50 -4.62
CA MET A 131 6.66 11.68 -5.61
C MET A 131 5.25 11.29 -5.14
N VAL A 132 5.09 10.84 -3.89
CA VAL A 132 3.77 10.56 -3.32
C VAL A 132 2.87 11.79 -3.38
N ARG A 133 3.38 12.97 -3.02
CA ARG A 133 2.62 14.23 -3.05
C ARG A 133 2.24 14.65 -4.48
N ASP A 134 3.13 14.46 -5.45
CA ASP A 134 2.88 14.76 -6.86
C ASP A 134 1.75 13.88 -7.42
N PHE A 135 1.83 12.56 -7.21
CA PHE A 135 0.77 11.63 -7.62
C PHE A 135 -0.54 11.92 -6.88
N ALA A 136 -0.46 12.21 -5.58
CA ALA A 136 -1.63 12.56 -4.78
C ALA A 136 -2.36 13.79 -5.34
N SER A 137 -1.59 14.81 -5.75
CA SER A 137 -2.12 16.04 -6.34
C SER A 137 -2.70 15.79 -7.73
N VAL A 138 -1.96 15.15 -8.65
CA VAL A 138 -2.39 14.92 -10.04
C VAL A 138 -3.68 14.09 -10.09
N PHE A 139 -3.73 13.00 -9.32
CA PHE A 139 -4.88 12.09 -9.31
C PHE A 139 -5.95 12.47 -8.30
N ARG A 140 -5.78 13.60 -7.57
CA ARG A 140 -6.73 14.10 -6.55
C ARG A 140 -7.13 12.98 -5.59
N VAL A 141 -6.12 12.26 -5.12
CA VAL A 141 -6.32 11.17 -4.16
C VAL A 141 -6.87 11.74 -2.86
N ASP A 142 -7.66 10.96 -2.16
CA ASP A 142 -8.08 11.31 -0.81
C ASP A 142 -6.83 11.35 0.10
N PRO A 143 -6.48 12.51 0.69
CA PRO A 143 -5.32 12.63 1.56
C PRO A 143 -5.41 11.73 2.80
N LYS A 144 -6.61 11.23 3.14
CA LYS A 144 -6.81 10.26 4.21
C LYS A 144 -6.51 8.81 3.81
N ASN A 145 -6.25 8.53 2.53
CA ASN A 145 -6.09 7.17 1.99
C ASN A 145 -4.73 6.98 1.30
N ILE A 146 -3.65 7.50 1.88
CA ILE A 146 -2.28 7.34 1.38
C ILE A 146 -1.52 6.35 2.28
N HIS A 147 -0.98 5.28 1.70
CA HIS A 147 -0.36 4.19 2.46
C HIS A 147 1.02 3.83 1.92
N VAL A 148 1.83 3.16 2.74
CA VAL A 148 3.17 2.72 2.35
C VAL A 148 3.45 1.29 2.81
N THR A 149 4.03 0.48 1.93
CA THR A 149 4.53 -0.86 2.23
C THR A 149 5.90 -1.07 1.60
N GLY A 150 6.65 -2.02 2.14
CA GLY A 150 7.91 -2.41 1.58
C GLY A 150 8.45 -3.69 2.19
N PHE A 151 9.50 -4.23 1.57
CA PHE A 151 10.19 -5.43 2.03
C PHE A 151 11.68 -5.15 2.25
N SER A 152 12.28 -5.73 3.28
CA SER A 152 13.73 -5.66 3.55
C SER A 152 14.24 -4.20 3.59
N ARG A 153 15.19 -3.80 2.72
CA ARG A 153 15.60 -2.39 2.55
C ARG A 153 14.41 -1.44 2.37
N GLY A 154 13.42 -1.80 1.58
CA GLY A 154 12.20 -1.02 1.39
C GLY A 154 11.36 -0.92 2.66
N ALA A 155 11.36 -1.94 3.51
CA ALA A 155 10.68 -1.90 4.81
C ALA A 155 11.41 -1.05 5.86
N PHE A 156 12.74 -0.97 5.81
CA PHE A 156 13.49 0.03 6.60
C PHE A 156 13.07 1.46 6.20
N VAL A 157 12.94 1.73 4.90
CA VAL A 157 12.39 3.00 4.39
C VAL A 157 10.95 3.19 4.88
N THR A 158 10.08 2.17 4.76
CA THR A 158 8.70 2.22 5.28
C THR A 158 8.64 2.62 6.75
N TRP A 159 9.51 2.04 7.59
CA TRP A 159 9.63 2.45 8.99
C TRP A 159 10.07 3.90 9.13
N ARG A 160 11.08 4.38 8.40
CA ARG A 160 11.50 5.80 8.45
C ARG A 160 10.35 6.74 8.08
N LEU A 161 9.69 6.49 6.95
CA LEU A 161 8.59 7.30 6.45
C LEU A 161 7.40 7.31 7.41
N LEU A 162 7.11 6.20 8.09
CA LEU A 162 6.10 6.16 9.15
C LEU A 162 6.37 7.20 10.23
N CYS A 163 7.61 7.30 10.69
CA CYS A 163 7.99 8.26 11.73
C CYS A 163 8.03 9.70 11.20
N ASP A 164 8.75 9.93 10.09
CA ASP A 164 9.07 11.28 9.61
C ASP A 164 7.92 11.94 8.86
N HIS A 165 7.02 11.15 8.30
CA HIS A 165 5.91 11.60 7.46
C HIS A 165 4.56 11.05 7.95
N SER A 166 4.39 11.01 9.27
CA SER A 166 3.10 10.70 9.91
C SER A 166 2.00 11.72 9.61
N ASP A 167 2.31 12.86 8.99
CA ASP A 167 1.32 13.78 8.41
C ASP A 167 0.74 13.26 7.08
N LEU A 168 1.52 12.48 6.33
CA LEU A 168 1.20 12.05 4.97
C LEU A 168 0.55 10.67 4.92
N PHE A 169 1.08 9.69 5.66
CA PHE A 169 0.65 8.30 5.53
C PHE A 169 -0.46 7.95 6.54
N ALA A 170 -1.57 7.43 6.04
CA ALA A 170 -2.70 6.94 6.83
C ALA A 170 -2.34 5.67 7.61
N SER A 171 -1.63 4.72 6.99
CA SER A 171 -1.11 3.49 7.62
C SER A 171 0.09 2.92 6.86
N ALA A 172 0.83 2.02 7.51
CA ALA A 172 2.07 1.46 6.97
C ALA A 172 2.17 -0.05 7.17
N ALA A 173 2.76 -0.74 6.20
CA ALA A 173 2.94 -2.19 6.23
C ALA A 173 4.38 -2.64 5.91
N PRO A 174 5.34 -2.50 6.83
CA PRO A 174 6.71 -3.01 6.65
C PRO A 174 6.75 -4.56 6.68
N SER A 175 7.73 -5.15 6.00
CA SER A 175 7.98 -6.59 6.02
C SER A 175 9.49 -6.89 5.99
N GLY A 176 9.96 -7.82 6.81
CA GLY A 176 11.35 -8.28 6.73
C GLY A 176 12.39 -7.23 7.13
N ALA A 177 12.06 -6.30 8.05
CA ALA A 177 12.97 -5.27 8.56
C ALA A 177 12.85 -5.10 10.08
N GLY A 178 13.89 -4.58 10.74
CA GLY A 178 13.97 -4.47 12.20
C GLY A 178 14.45 -3.10 12.70
N PHE A 179 15.16 -3.07 13.83
CA PHE A 179 15.68 -1.85 14.48
C PHE A 179 16.81 -1.12 13.71
N GLY A 180 17.31 -1.69 12.61
CA GLY A 180 18.13 -1.00 11.60
C GLY A 180 19.61 -0.77 11.91
N ALA A 181 20.02 -0.70 13.19
CA ALA A 181 21.40 -0.33 13.57
C ALA A 181 22.49 -1.19 12.91
N GLY A 182 22.27 -2.51 12.80
CA GLY A 182 23.21 -3.44 12.14
C GLY A 182 23.32 -3.27 10.62
N PHE A 183 22.43 -2.49 10.00
CA PHE A 183 22.36 -2.26 8.56
C PHE A 183 22.69 -0.81 8.16
N GLY A 184 23.21 -0.01 9.11
CA GLY A 184 23.41 1.42 8.92
C GLY A 184 22.10 2.21 8.76
N GLU A 185 20.99 1.63 9.20
CA GLU A 185 19.65 2.21 9.08
C GLU A 185 19.23 2.88 10.38
N THR A 186 18.67 4.09 10.28
CA THR A 186 17.98 4.75 11.40
C THR A 186 16.48 4.63 11.14
N THR A 187 15.77 3.79 11.89
CA THR A 187 14.34 3.49 11.67
C THR A 187 13.43 4.28 12.60
N CYS A 188 12.12 4.02 12.54
CA CYS A 188 11.21 4.51 13.58
C CYS A 188 11.50 3.84 14.92
N PHE A 189 11.11 4.51 16.01
CA PHE A 189 11.27 4.04 17.40
C PHE A 189 12.71 3.84 17.89
N THR A 190 13.72 4.07 17.05
CA THR A 190 15.13 4.20 17.47
C THR A 190 15.39 5.60 18.01
N THR A 191 16.29 5.74 18.98
CA THR A 191 16.92 7.05 19.32
C THR A 191 15.91 8.16 19.69
N GLY A 192 14.85 7.79 20.43
CA GLY A 192 13.81 8.74 20.85
C GLY A 192 12.86 9.19 19.72
N ARG A 193 12.92 8.56 18.54
CA ARG A 193 12.01 8.85 17.44
C ARG A 193 10.65 8.20 17.69
N ALA A 194 9.59 8.93 17.42
CA ALA A 194 8.23 8.43 17.37
C ALA A 194 7.45 9.28 16.37
N PRO A 195 6.42 8.73 15.70
CA PRO A 195 5.61 9.52 14.80
C PRO A 195 4.84 10.58 15.58
N ALA A 196 4.74 11.80 15.04
CA ALA A 196 3.94 12.87 15.64
C ALA A 196 2.46 12.48 15.73
N ARG A 197 1.95 11.75 14.73
CA ARG A 197 0.64 11.09 14.75
C ARG A 197 0.83 9.57 14.69
N LYS A 198 0.29 8.84 15.67
CA LYS A 198 0.25 7.38 15.64
C LYS A 198 -0.62 6.92 14.47
N LEU A 199 -0.04 6.17 13.54
CA LEU A 199 -0.74 5.53 12.41
C LEU A 199 -0.76 4.01 12.56
N PRO A 200 -1.77 3.30 12.01
CA PRO A 200 -1.84 1.85 12.06
C PRO A 200 -0.65 1.18 11.37
N ILE A 201 -0.16 0.11 11.99
CA ILE A 201 0.99 -0.68 11.53
C ILE A 201 0.56 -2.13 11.28
N LEU A 202 0.90 -2.68 10.12
CA LEU A 202 0.85 -4.11 9.84
C LEU A 202 2.25 -4.64 9.53
N PHE A 203 2.80 -5.52 10.36
CA PHE A 203 4.21 -5.90 10.26
C PHE A 203 4.42 -7.40 10.03
N LEU A 204 5.09 -7.76 8.94
CA LEU A 204 5.43 -9.15 8.62
C LEU A 204 6.85 -9.49 9.11
N MET A 205 6.94 -10.56 9.90
CA MET A 205 8.17 -11.03 10.54
C MET A 205 8.41 -12.51 10.24
N GLY A 206 9.62 -12.84 9.80
CA GLY A 206 10.07 -14.23 9.61
C GLY A 206 10.87 -14.72 10.82
N ARG A 207 10.41 -15.78 11.49
CA ARG A 207 11.08 -16.37 12.67
C ARG A 207 12.48 -16.89 12.38
N THR A 208 12.69 -17.36 11.16
CA THR A 208 13.96 -17.91 10.68
C THR A 208 14.64 -17.00 9.67
N ASP A 209 14.24 -15.72 9.59
CA ASP A 209 14.86 -14.73 8.72
C ASP A 209 16.37 -14.61 9.00
N SER A 210 17.18 -14.94 7.99
CA SER A 210 18.65 -14.94 8.09
C SER A 210 19.27 -13.62 7.68
N SER A 211 18.51 -12.75 7.03
CA SER A 211 18.98 -11.44 6.55
C SER A 211 18.77 -10.38 7.62
N VAL A 212 17.59 -10.34 8.24
CA VAL A 212 17.26 -9.47 9.36
C VAL A 212 16.77 -10.35 10.52
N GLY A 213 17.61 -10.53 11.54
CA GLY A 213 17.30 -11.44 12.63
C GLY A 213 15.98 -11.12 13.33
N TYR A 214 15.21 -12.16 13.65
CA TYR A 214 13.91 -12.04 14.32
C TYR A 214 13.95 -11.19 15.60
N SER A 215 15.04 -11.26 16.38
CA SER A 215 15.24 -10.42 17.56
C SER A 215 15.22 -8.91 17.25
N SER A 216 15.73 -8.50 16.08
CA SER A 216 15.67 -7.11 15.63
C SER A 216 14.25 -6.69 15.24
N MET A 217 13.47 -7.61 14.67
CA MET A 217 12.06 -7.38 14.34
C MET A 217 11.20 -7.28 15.60
N THR A 218 11.37 -8.19 16.55
CA THR A 218 10.66 -8.13 17.84
C THR A 218 11.01 -6.86 18.61
N GLN A 219 12.27 -6.41 18.55
CA GLN A 219 12.70 -5.17 19.18
C GLN A 219 11.94 -3.94 18.64
N ILE A 220 11.80 -3.81 17.31
CA ILE A 220 11.07 -2.64 16.74
C ILE A 220 9.57 -2.75 16.97
N ARG A 221 9.00 -3.96 16.92
CA ARG A 221 7.60 -4.21 17.28
C ARG A 221 7.33 -3.78 18.72
N ASP A 222 8.15 -4.22 19.67
CA ASP A 222 7.96 -3.95 21.09
C ASP A 222 8.15 -2.45 21.40
N ALA A 223 9.07 -1.79 20.71
CA ALA A 223 9.23 -0.33 20.79
C ALA A 223 8.01 0.42 20.22
N ALA A 224 7.40 -0.05 19.13
CA ALA A 224 6.16 0.50 18.59
C ALA A 224 5.01 0.33 19.59
N ILE A 225 4.85 -0.86 20.18
CA ILE A 225 3.84 -1.16 21.21
C ILE A 225 4.00 -0.23 22.41
N ALA A 226 5.24 -0.08 22.91
CA ALA A 226 5.55 0.81 24.03
C ALA A 226 5.25 2.28 23.69
N SER A 227 5.68 2.76 22.51
CA SER A 227 5.40 4.12 22.04
C SER A 227 3.89 4.39 21.91
N TYR A 228 3.14 3.38 21.46
CA TYR A 228 1.71 3.50 21.26
C TYR A 228 0.92 3.37 22.57
N ALA A 229 1.55 2.88 23.65
CA ALA A 229 0.90 2.42 24.87
C ALA A 229 -0.21 1.40 24.54
N ALA A 230 0.10 0.48 23.63
CA ALA A 230 -0.85 -0.49 23.12
C ALA A 230 -0.95 -1.72 24.03
N SER A 231 -2.17 -2.22 24.22
CA SER A 231 -2.48 -3.40 25.01
C SER A 231 -2.73 -4.61 24.10
N GLY A 232 -2.36 -5.81 24.55
CA GLY A 232 -2.49 -7.05 23.78
C GLY A 232 -1.35 -8.04 24.05
N PRO A 233 -1.12 -9.03 23.15
CA PRO A 233 -1.86 -9.25 21.92
C PRO A 233 -3.20 -9.95 22.12
N THR A 234 -4.19 -9.57 21.31
CA THR A 234 -5.30 -10.48 20.95
C THR A 234 -4.87 -11.26 19.72
N ASN A 235 -5.03 -12.58 19.75
CA ASN A 235 -4.83 -13.40 18.56
C ASN A 235 -6.01 -13.21 17.60
N VAL A 236 -5.72 -12.86 16.35
CA VAL A 236 -6.72 -12.66 15.29
C VAL A 236 -6.90 -13.96 14.51
N THR A 237 -5.81 -14.51 14.00
CA THR A 237 -5.74 -15.83 13.37
C THR A 237 -4.39 -16.49 13.67
N MET A 238 -4.29 -17.82 13.53
CA MET A 238 -3.03 -18.54 13.64
C MET A 238 -3.14 -19.96 13.08
N ASP A 239 -2.00 -20.56 12.77
CA ASP A 239 -1.81 -22.00 12.62
C ASP A 239 -0.45 -22.42 13.22
N ALA A 240 0.07 -23.59 12.87
CA ALA A 240 1.39 -24.04 13.33
C ALA A 240 2.56 -23.21 12.77
N MET A 241 2.38 -22.63 11.58
CA MET A 241 3.39 -21.92 10.80
C MET A 241 3.33 -20.41 10.98
N TYR A 242 2.20 -19.82 11.35
CA TYR A 242 2.11 -18.38 11.59
C TYR A 242 1.17 -17.97 12.72
N ARG A 243 1.35 -16.74 13.21
CA ARG A 243 0.46 -16.07 14.15
C ARG A 243 0.17 -14.65 13.69
N HIS A 244 -1.11 -14.30 13.58
CA HIS A 244 -1.59 -12.94 13.38
C HIS A 244 -2.09 -12.38 14.70
N ASP A 245 -1.37 -11.41 15.24
CA ASP A 245 -1.67 -10.79 16.53
C ASP A 245 -1.99 -9.31 16.36
N ARG A 246 -2.87 -8.79 17.22
CA ARG A 246 -3.26 -7.38 17.27
C ARG A 246 -3.06 -6.79 18.66
N TRP A 247 -2.50 -5.59 18.69
CA TRP A 247 -2.45 -4.70 19.86
C TRP A 247 -3.24 -3.43 19.56
N SER A 248 -3.94 -2.93 20.58
CA SER A 248 -4.78 -1.74 20.48
C SER A 248 -4.49 -0.79 21.65
N GLY A 249 -4.26 0.49 21.35
CA GLY A 249 -4.17 1.53 22.38
C GLY A 249 -5.55 2.08 22.77
N ALA A 250 -5.78 2.31 24.06
CA ALA A 250 -6.96 3.04 24.52
C ALA A 250 -6.87 4.52 24.09
N GLY A 251 -7.87 5.03 23.38
CA GLY A 251 -8.00 6.48 23.10
C GLY A 251 -7.15 7.05 21.95
N VAL A 252 -6.52 6.21 21.12
CA VAL A 252 -5.78 6.66 19.92
C VAL A 252 -6.51 6.20 18.66
N PRO A 253 -7.27 7.07 17.98
CA PRO A 253 -7.76 6.77 16.63
C PRO A 253 -6.57 6.43 15.73
N GLY A 254 -6.51 5.20 15.20
CA GLY A 254 -5.40 4.71 14.39
C GLY A 254 -4.21 4.11 15.16
N GLY A 255 -4.33 3.84 16.47
CA GLY A 255 -3.26 3.23 17.28
C GLY A 255 -3.20 1.69 17.25
N VAL A 256 -3.52 1.07 16.12
CA VAL A 256 -3.51 -0.41 15.96
C VAL A 256 -2.14 -0.87 15.47
N ILE A 257 -1.61 -1.91 16.11
CA ILE A 257 -0.42 -2.62 15.63
C ILE A 257 -0.83 -4.07 15.40
N GLU A 258 -0.64 -4.56 14.20
CA GLU A 258 -0.83 -5.96 13.83
C GLU A 258 0.49 -6.55 13.37
N THR A 259 0.72 -7.82 13.71
CA THR A 259 1.89 -8.55 13.22
C THR A 259 1.49 -9.90 12.65
N PHE A 260 2.11 -10.26 11.54
CA PHE A 260 2.15 -11.62 11.03
C PHE A 260 3.54 -12.18 11.31
N ASP A 261 3.61 -13.11 12.26
CA ASP A 261 4.82 -13.83 12.61
C ASP A 261 4.81 -15.22 11.97
N HIS A 262 5.75 -15.57 11.09
CA HIS A 262 5.73 -16.84 10.36
C HIS A 262 7.04 -17.64 10.42
N ALA A 263 6.95 -18.96 10.26
CA ALA A 263 8.08 -19.88 10.07
C ALA A 263 8.16 -20.43 8.64
N TYR A 264 7.45 -19.82 7.67
CA TYR A 264 7.67 -20.15 6.26
C TYR A 264 9.07 -19.72 5.82
N GLU A 265 9.65 -20.46 4.87
CA GLU A 265 11.00 -20.24 4.37
C GLU A 265 11.03 -20.29 2.84
N THR A 266 12.07 -19.74 2.23
CA THR A 266 12.39 -19.93 0.80
C THR A 266 12.56 -21.41 0.43
N VAL A 267 12.51 -21.73 -0.88
CA VAL A 267 12.80 -23.10 -1.36
C VAL A 267 14.29 -23.44 -1.14
N MET A 268 14.59 -24.65 -0.66
CA MET A 268 15.94 -25.04 -0.21
C MET A 268 16.97 -25.18 -1.34
N ASP A 269 16.52 -25.42 -2.56
CA ASP A 269 17.33 -25.60 -3.77
C ASP A 269 17.30 -24.38 -4.71
N GLY A 270 16.71 -23.27 -4.25
CA GLY A 270 16.63 -22.02 -4.99
C GLY A 270 17.84 -21.10 -4.79
N PRO A 271 18.03 -20.10 -5.67
CA PRO A 271 19.13 -19.14 -5.59
C PRO A 271 19.15 -18.30 -4.30
N PHE A 272 18.01 -18.21 -3.60
CA PHE A 272 17.86 -17.48 -2.34
C PHE A 272 17.59 -18.41 -1.14
N ALA A 273 17.92 -19.70 -1.24
CA ALA A 273 17.67 -20.68 -0.17
C ALA A 273 18.23 -20.25 1.20
N SER A 274 19.39 -19.58 1.22
CA SER A 274 20.02 -19.11 2.45
C SER A 274 19.28 -17.96 3.14
N ALA A 275 18.28 -17.35 2.48
CA ALA A 275 17.46 -16.28 3.03
C ALA A 275 16.47 -16.81 4.09
N ASN A 276 16.19 -18.13 4.10
CA ASN A 276 15.31 -18.80 5.04
C ASN A 276 13.96 -18.05 5.17
N GLY A 277 13.62 -17.54 6.37
CA GLY A 277 12.39 -16.79 6.63
C GLY A 277 12.33 -15.39 6.03
N HIS A 278 13.36 -14.91 5.34
CA HIS A 278 13.37 -13.63 4.62
C HIS A 278 12.64 -13.76 3.28
N CYS A 279 11.35 -14.03 3.34
CA CYS A 279 10.51 -14.32 2.18
C CYS A 279 9.11 -13.72 2.32
N ILE A 280 8.36 -13.69 1.22
CA ILE A 280 7.00 -13.15 1.17
C ILE A 280 5.98 -14.30 1.07
N PRO A 281 5.18 -14.55 2.12
CA PRO A 281 4.15 -15.60 2.10
C PRO A 281 3.06 -15.38 1.06
N GLY A 282 2.71 -16.46 0.37
CA GLY A 282 1.67 -16.50 -0.67
C GLY A 282 2.08 -15.87 -2.00
N SER A 283 3.35 -15.44 -2.14
CA SER A 283 3.87 -15.00 -3.42
C SER A 283 3.98 -16.18 -4.41
N THR A 284 3.53 -15.97 -5.65
CA THR A 284 3.53 -16.97 -6.72
C THR A 284 4.61 -16.73 -7.78
N THR A 285 5.54 -15.81 -7.52
CA THR A 285 6.70 -15.58 -8.39
C THR A 285 7.58 -16.82 -8.48
N ASP A 286 8.33 -16.96 -9.56
CA ASP A 286 9.27 -18.07 -9.74
C ASP A 286 10.32 -18.10 -8.60
N PRO A 287 10.35 -19.15 -7.75
CA PRO A 287 11.33 -19.26 -6.67
C PRO A 287 12.76 -19.55 -7.17
N TYR A 288 12.93 -19.82 -8.48
CA TYR A 288 14.23 -20.01 -9.13
C TYR A 288 14.65 -18.82 -9.97
N ALA A 289 13.92 -17.69 -9.91
CA ALA A 289 14.29 -16.50 -10.66
C ALA A 289 15.72 -16.06 -10.30
N PRO A 290 16.52 -15.63 -11.29
CA PRO A 290 17.93 -15.30 -11.07
C PRO A 290 18.13 -14.05 -10.19
N GLN A 291 17.08 -13.27 -9.96
CA GLN A 291 17.09 -12.04 -9.20
C GLN A 291 15.83 -11.95 -8.36
N TYR A 292 15.98 -11.55 -7.10
CA TYR A 292 14.88 -11.24 -6.19
C TYR A 292 13.86 -12.38 -6.03
N ALA A 293 14.32 -13.65 -6.05
CA ALA A 293 13.45 -14.80 -5.86
C ALA A 293 13.15 -15.03 -4.37
N ILE A 294 12.32 -14.15 -3.80
CA ILE A 294 11.96 -14.16 -2.38
C ILE A 294 10.52 -14.65 -2.07
N PRO A 295 9.85 -15.51 -2.86
CA PRO A 295 8.61 -16.12 -2.40
C PRO A 295 8.92 -17.12 -1.27
N CYS A 296 8.06 -17.19 -0.25
CA CYS A 296 8.11 -18.33 0.65
C CYS A 296 7.64 -19.59 -0.10
N LYS A 297 8.19 -20.74 0.26
CA LYS A 297 7.77 -22.04 -0.25
C LYS A 297 6.29 -22.25 0.05
N LEU A 298 5.51 -22.53 -1.00
CA LEU A 298 4.09 -22.83 -0.90
C LEU A 298 3.84 -24.27 -0.39
N PRO A 299 2.68 -24.54 0.24
CA PRO A 299 1.58 -23.60 0.51
C PRO A 299 1.85 -22.70 1.74
N ASN A 300 1.27 -21.50 1.73
CA ASN A 300 1.19 -20.62 2.90
C ASN A 300 -0.28 -20.35 3.23
N ALA A 301 -0.60 -20.06 4.48
CA ALA A 301 -1.97 -19.89 4.93
C ALA A 301 -2.59 -18.54 4.55
N PHE A 302 -1.77 -17.59 4.09
CA PHE A 302 -2.20 -16.26 3.67
C PHE A 302 -1.34 -15.74 2.51
N VAL A 303 -1.86 -14.74 1.80
CA VAL A 303 -1.15 -13.99 0.76
C VAL A 303 -0.85 -12.59 1.31
N TRP A 304 0.43 -12.28 1.50
CA TRP A 304 0.83 -11.04 2.18
C TRP A 304 0.25 -9.78 1.52
N GLY A 305 0.27 -9.72 0.18
CA GLY A 305 -0.29 -8.58 -0.56
C GLY A 305 -1.77 -8.32 -0.27
N GLU A 306 -2.57 -9.38 -0.12
CA GLU A 306 -4.00 -9.28 0.20
C GLU A 306 -4.22 -8.78 1.63
N GLU A 307 -3.40 -9.23 2.59
CA GLU A 307 -3.45 -8.75 3.97
C GLU A 307 -3.07 -7.27 4.06
N VAL A 308 -2.05 -6.83 3.31
CA VAL A 308 -1.67 -5.42 3.21
C VAL A 308 -2.81 -4.56 2.66
N MET A 309 -3.44 -4.96 1.55
CA MET A 309 -4.55 -4.20 0.98
C MET A 309 -5.78 -4.19 1.89
N ARG A 310 -6.11 -5.33 2.51
CA ARG A 310 -7.19 -5.43 3.50
C ARG A 310 -6.95 -4.45 4.65
N PHE A 311 -5.73 -4.41 5.15
CA PHE A 311 -5.34 -3.51 6.23
C PHE A 311 -5.43 -2.04 5.84
N PHE A 312 -4.90 -1.64 4.67
CA PHE A 312 -4.97 -0.26 4.20
C PHE A 312 -6.40 0.25 4.05
N ARG A 313 -7.28 -0.55 3.43
CA ARG A 313 -8.70 -0.20 3.28
C ARG A 313 -9.44 -0.04 4.60
N ALA A 314 -9.03 -0.76 5.64
CA ALA A 314 -9.63 -0.67 6.97
C ALA A 314 -9.10 0.53 7.78
N HIS A 315 -8.03 1.17 7.32
CA HIS A 315 -7.30 2.17 8.10
C HIS A 315 -7.01 3.46 7.30
N PRO A 316 -8.04 4.16 6.78
CA PRO A 316 -7.90 5.57 6.41
C PRO A 316 -7.53 6.42 7.64
N MET A 317 -6.98 7.60 7.38
CA MET A 317 -6.83 8.63 8.41
C MET A 317 -8.24 9.09 8.89
N PRO A 318 -8.42 9.42 10.19
CA PRO A 318 -9.67 9.96 10.73
C PRO A 318 -10.18 11.21 10.00
#